data_AF-A0A1I4X443-F1
#
_entry.id   AF-A0A1I4X443-F1
#
_cell.length_a   1.000
_cell.length_b   1.000
_cell.length_c   1.000
_cell.angle_alpha   90.00
_cell.angle_beta   90.00
_cell.angle_gamma   90.00
#
_symmetry.space_group_name_H-M   'P 1'
#
loop_
_entity.id
_entity.type
_entity.pdbx_description
1 polymer ?
#
loop_
_entity_poly.entity_id
_entity_poly.type
_entity_poly.pdbx_seq_one_letter_code
_entity_poly.pdbx_strand_id
1 'polypeptide(L)'
;MVLGVFLDAYGRMCGMPSAETTRVSTDEPEPVRPTREDEVASVGSELIGGPIGRRALLGTSWWTPVRVVALVAIGMFALGMVQKLPCYDGAWFFGASSQYTHACYSDIPHLYQGRGFADGLVPYFDKIDGDMEYLEYPVLTGLFMEVAAWLTPGSGSTQDQEQWYWMVNAGMLMACAAVIAVCCARIHRRRPWDGLLVALAPAFALTATINWDLLAVALLAAAMLMWSRRRPLAFGVLIGLATAAKFYPFLVLGPLFVLCWRAGKWRAFATALLGAVGAWLAVNLPVMLLASDGWSKFYRFSQERGVDFGSFFLVISQRLNIQITAETANAYAMVSMVLVSAGIVALTLTAPRRPRFAQLAFLIVAAFILTNKVYSPQYVLWLVPLAALARPRWRDFLIWQACEVAYFLGIWMYLAYTTSGDAHKGLPAEGYQLAILAHLLGTLYLCVVVVCDIFLPERDTVRRAGDDDPSGGVLDGAEDVHVYGAAARPPRHAMSFEGPQVEWGSRDPGR
;
A
#
# COMPACT_ATOMS: atom_id res chain seq x y z
N MET A 1 33.92 63.08 -1.74
CA MET A 1 34.28 64.43 -1.31
C MET A 1 34.05 64.47 0.20
N VAL A 2 35.14 64.57 0.97
CA VAL A 2 35.26 65.32 2.24
C VAL A 2 34.23 64.98 3.34
N LEU A 3 34.65 64.21 4.37
CA LEU A 3 34.95 64.70 5.74
C LEU A 3 33.67 65.05 6.53
N GLY A 4 33.36 64.32 7.60
CA GLY A 4 33.91 64.53 8.94
C GLY A 4 32.77 64.27 9.96
N VAL A 5 32.95 64.18 11.27
CA VAL A 5 34.06 64.51 12.16
C VAL A 5 33.91 63.61 13.40
N PHE A 6 35.07 63.33 13.97
CA PHE A 6 35.41 62.66 15.22
C PHE A 6 34.69 63.14 16.50
N LEU A 7 34.90 62.31 17.54
CA LEU A 7 34.77 62.47 19.01
C LEU A 7 33.62 61.62 19.57
N ASP A 8 33.81 60.72 20.53
CA ASP A 8 34.70 60.85 21.69
C ASP A 8 35.10 59.49 22.30
N ALA A 9 36.18 59.54 23.07
CA ALA A 9 36.89 58.43 23.68
C ALA A 9 36.18 57.82 24.90
N TYR A 10 36.43 56.54 25.17
CA TYR A 10 37.07 55.99 26.38
C TYR A 10 36.85 54.47 26.47
N GLY A 11 37.94 53.74 26.72
CA GLY A 11 38.03 52.29 26.53
C GLY A 11 37.37 51.41 27.60
N ARG A 12 37.30 50.11 27.28
CA ARG A 12 37.40 48.98 28.22
C ARG A 12 37.64 47.66 27.46
N MET A 13 38.80 47.09 27.74
CA MET A 13 39.15 45.67 28.00
C MET A 13 38.25 44.54 27.45
N CYS A 14 38.95 43.55 26.87
CA CYS A 14 38.55 42.19 26.51
C CYS A 14 37.34 41.62 27.27
N GLY A 15 36.25 41.36 26.53
CA GLY A 15 35.23 40.38 26.89
C GLY A 15 35.51 39.03 26.22
N MET A 16 35.63 37.98 27.02
CA MET A 16 35.58 36.59 26.57
C MET A 16 34.28 36.33 25.79
N PRO A 17 34.25 35.43 24.79
CA PRO A 17 33.01 35.10 24.09
C PRO A 17 32.04 34.46 25.09
N SER A 18 30.93 35.16 25.33
CA SER A 18 29.83 34.72 26.18
C SER A 18 29.26 33.40 25.67
N ALA A 19 29.21 32.42 26.55
CA ALA A 19 28.56 31.13 26.35
C ALA A 19 27.04 31.28 26.42
N GLU A 20 26.42 31.98 25.47
CA GLU A 20 24.96 32.07 25.43
C GLU A 20 24.48 32.51 24.04
N THR A 21 24.31 31.54 23.15
CA THR A 21 23.26 31.51 22.11
C THR A 21 23.41 30.24 21.26
N THR A 22 23.43 29.07 21.92
CA THR A 22 22.88 27.90 21.24
C THR A 22 21.39 28.17 21.15
N ARG A 23 20.92 28.65 19.99
CA ARG A 23 19.49 28.63 19.68
C ARG A 23 19.05 27.20 19.88
N VAL A 24 18.37 26.92 20.99
CA VAL A 24 17.58 25.70 21.15
C VAL A 24 16.63 25.73 19.97
N SER A 25 16.91 24.89 18.98
CA SER A 25 15.96 24.59 17.92
C SER A 25 14.65 24.28 18.63
N THR A 26 13.63 25.08 18.39
CA THR A 26 12.25 24.81 18.81
C THR A 26 11.97 23.33 18.61
N ASP A 27 11.66 22.64 19.71
CA ASP A 27 11.34 21.22 19.86
C ASP A 27 10.90 20.58 18.54
N GLU A 28 11.82 19.92 17.82
CA GLU A 28 11.38 18.93 16.83
C GLU A 28 10.82 17.76 17.64
N PRO A 29 9.51 17.46 17.53
CA PRO A 29 8.90 16.45 18.38
C PRO A 29 9.60 15.10 18.16
N GLU A 30 10.05 14.49 19.26
CA GLU A 30 10.90 13.31 19.23
C GLU A 30 10.30 12.20 18.33
N PRO A 31 11.10 11.56 17.45
CA PRO A 31 10.65 10.40 16.70
C PRO A 31 10.15 9.31 17.64
N VAL A 32 9.01 8.72 17.29
CA VAL A 32 8.43 7.61 18.04
C VAL A 32 9.35 6.39 17.95
N ARG A 33 9.53 5.73 19.09
CA ARG A 33 10.36 4.54 19.25
C ARG A 33 9.44 3.31 19.25
N PRO A 34 9.38 2.50 18.18
CA PRO A 34 8.44 1.38 18.09
C PRO A 34 8.58 0.38 19.24
N THR A 35 9.81 0.15 19.69
CA THR A 35 10.16 -0.75 20.80
C THR A 35 9.59 -0.34 22.16
N ARG A 36 9.03 0.86 22.29
CA ARG A 36 8.33 1.30 23.51
C ARG A 36 6.82 1.21 23.44
N GLU A 37 6.26 1.16 22.24
CA GLU A 37 4.81 1.20 22.01
C GLU A 37 4.24 -0.13 21.55
N ASP A 38 5.08 -1.01 20.99
CA ASP A 38 4.69 -2.30 20.44
C ASP A 38 5.54 -3.41 21.07
N GLU A 39 4.87 -4.37 21.71
CA GLU A 39 5.50 -5.50 22.41
C GLU A 39 6.25 -6.42 21.45
N VAL A 40 5.73 -6.65 20.24
CA VAL A 40 6.39 -7.48 19.23
C VAL A 40 7.66 -6.80 18.74
N ALA A 41 7.61 -5.48 18.52
CA ALA A 41 8.81 -4.71 18.17
C ALA A 41 9.84 -4.72 19.31
N SER A 42 9.40 -4.59 20.56
CA SER A 42 10.25 -4.64 21.75
C SER A 42 10.99 -5.98 21.85
N VAL A 43 10.25 -7.08 21.88
CA VAL A 43 10.81 -8.44 21.99
C VAL A 43 11.65 -8.80 20.76
N GLY A 44 11.17 -8.47 19.56
CA GLY A 44 11.89 -8.74 18.31
C GLY A 44 13.23 -7.99 18.21
N SER A 45 13.33 -6.81 18.83
CA SER A 45 14.57 -6.03 18.82
C SER A 45 15.71 -6.67 19.60
N GLU A 46 15.44 -7.59 20.53
CA GLU A 46 16.47 -8.33 21.29
C GLU A 46 17.40 -9.14 20.37
N LEU A 47 16.93 -9.58 19.19
CA LEU A 47 17.75 -10.27 18.20
C LEU A 47 18.83 -9.38 17.57
N ILE A 48 18.66 -8.06 17.63
CA ILE A 48 19.53 -7.07 16.98
C ILE A 48 20.05 -6.01 17.96
N GLY A 49 20.16 -6.37 19.25
CA GLY A 49 20.78 -5.53 20.29
C GLY A 49 19.82 -4.90 21.30
N GLY A 50 18.52 -5.22 21.23
CA GLY A 50 17.51 -4.87 22.24
C GLY A 50 16.81 -3.52 22.04
N PRO A 51 15.85 -3.19 22.93
CA PRO A 51 15.07 -1.96 22.87
C PRO A 51 15.93 -0.70 22.94
N ILE A 52 15.51 0.34 22.22
CA ILE A 52 16.30 1.56 22.11
C ILE A 52 16.39 2.33 23.45
N GLY A 53 17.63 2.45 23.95
CA GLY A 53 17.93 3.10 25.23
C GLY A 53 17.54 4.58 25.27
N ARG A 54 17.21 5.09 26.47
CA ARG A 54 16.78 6.49 26.67
C ARG A 54 17.80 7.53 26.14
N ARG A 55 19.09 7.21 26.20
CA ARG A 55 20.21 8.07 25.78
C ARG A 55 20.68 7.84 24.34
N ALA A 56 19.97 7.04 23.55
CA ALA A 56 20.34 6.81 22.15
C ALA A 56 20.26 8.12 21.35
N LEU A 57 21.35 8.46 20.66
CA LEU A 57 21.41 9.61 19.76
C LEU A 57 20.71 9.24 18.45
N LEU A 58 19.54 9.84 18.21
CA LEU A 58 18.80 9.69 16.97
C LEU A 58 19.31 10.72 15.93
N GLY A 59 19.46 10.31 14.67
CA GLY A 59 19.75 11.22 13.56
C GLY A 59 21.22 11.62 13.35
N THR A 60 22.17 11.10 14.14
CA THR A 60 23.61 11.38 13.98
C THR A 60 24.34 10.40 13.06
N SER A 61 23.70 9.29 12.69
CA SER A 61 24.28 8.24 11.85
C SER A 61 23.96 8.43 10.37
N TRP A 62 24.88 7.98 9.50
CA TRP A 62 24.62 7.80 8.07
C TRP A 62 23.43 6.84 7.82
N TRP A 63 23.19 5.90 8.75
CA TRP A 63 22.07 4.98 8.71
C TRP A 63 20.79 5.63 9.24
N THR A 64 20.09 6.34 8.36
CA THR A 64 18.76 6.88 8.67
C THR A 64 17.71 5.76 8.63
N PRO A 65 16.61 5.85 9.41
CA PRO A 65 15.54 4.86 9.39
C PRO A 65 15.01 4.56 7.98
N VAL A 66 14.90 5.58 7.13
CA VAL A 66 14.45 5.43 5.74
C VAL A 66 15.43 4.57 4.92
N ARG A 67 16.76 4.77 5.09
CA ARG A 67 17.77 3.96 4.40
C ARG A 67 17.72 2.51 4.87
N VAL A 68 17.56 2.29 6.18
CA VAL A 68 17.45 0.94 6.76
C VAL A 68 16.19 0.24 6.23
N VAL A 69 15.03 0.89 6.29
CA VAL A 69 13.76 0.34 5.78
C VAL A 69 13.87 0.01 4.28
N ALA A 70 14.47 0.88 3.48
CA ALA A 70 14.68 0.62 2.05
C ALA A 70 15.60 -0.58 1.80
N LEU A 71 16.71 -0.69 2.54
CA LEU A 71 17.62 -1.84 2.43
C LEU A 71 16.96 -3.15 2.87
N VAL A 72 16.18 -3.13 3.95
CA VAL A 72 15.42 -4.31 4.40
C VAL A 72 14.40 -4.72 3.34
N ALA A 73 13.69 -3.76 2.73
CA ALA A 73 12.73 -4.05 1.67
C ALA A 73 13.41 -4.66 0.44
N ILE A 74 14.58 -4.14 0.03
CA ILE A 74 15.39 -4.70 -1.06
C ILE A 74 15.86 -6.12 -0.71
N GLY A 75 16.34 -6.34 0.52
CA GLY A 75 16.77 -7.65 0.98
C GLY A 75 15.62 -8.67 1.01
N MET A 76 14.45 -8.28 1.47
CA MET A 76 13.25 -9.13 1.46
C MET A 76 12.72 -9.40 0.05
N PHE A 77 12.80 -8.42 -0.85
CA PHE A 77 12.49 -8.62 -2.27
C PHE A 77 13.45 -9.65 -2.89
N ALA A 78 14.76 -9.52 -2.64
CA ALA A 78 15.76 -10.46 -3.10
C ALA A 78 15.55 -11.87 -2.52
N LEU A 79 15.13 -11.98 -1.25
CA LEU A 79 14.72 -13.26 -0.67
C LEU A 79 13.50 -13.86 -1.38
N GLY A 80 12.53 -13.02 -1.76
CA GLY A 80 11.42 -13.40 -2.63
C GLY A 80 11.87 -13.94 -3.99
N MET A 81 12.89 -13.33 -4.60
CA MET A 81 13.50 -13.84 -5.83
C MET A 81 14.19 -15.20 -5.61
N VAL A 82 14.92 -15.38 -4.50
CA VAL A 82 15.53 -16.67 -4.14
C VAL A 82 14.46 -17.76 -4.00
N GLN A 83 13.28 -17.43 -3.47
CA GLN A 83 12.15 -18.35 -3.41
C GLN A 83 11.66 -18.81 -4.80
N LYS A 84 11.90 -18.02 -5.85
CA LYS A 84 11.51 -18.37 -7.24
C LYS A 84 12.55 -19.22 -7.98
N LEU A 85 13.72 -19.49 -7.40
CA LEU A 85 14.80 -20.24 -8.06
C LEU A 85 14.36 -21.59 -8.66
N PRO A 86 13.56 -22.44 -7.99
CA PRO A 86 13.13 -23.72 -8.59
C PRO A 86 12.37 -23.53 -9.92
N CYS A 87 11.64 -22.43 -10.06
CA CYS A 87 10.94 -22.11 -11.29
C CYS A 87 11.84 -21.46 -12.33
N TYR A 88 12.72 -20.56 -11.91
CA TYR A 88 13.74 -19.99 -12.78
C TYR A 88 14.60 -21.09 -13.43
N ASP A 89 15.01 -22.10 -12.66
CA ASP A 89 15.87 -23.20 -13.14
C ASP A 89 15.12 -24.24 -13.99
N GLY A 90 13.79 -24.16 -14.12
CA GLY A 90 13.06 -25.04 -15.03
C GLY A 90 11.57 -25.21 -14.75
N ALA A 91 11.09 -25.03 -13.53
CA ALA A 91 9.69 -25.39 -13.20
C ALA A 91 8.62 -24.47 -13.84
N TRP A 92 8.99 -23.32 -14.41
CA TRP A 92 8.10 -22.56 -15.30
C TRP A 92 7.90 -23.25 -16.65
N PHE A 93 8.93 -23.91 -17.18
CA PHE A 93 8.94 -24.43 -18.56
C PHE A 93 8.62 -25.93 -18.61
N PHE A 94 8.91 -26.67 -17.54
CA PHE A 94 8.76 -28.12 -17.48
C PHE A 94 7.83 -28.58 -16.35
N GLY A 95 6.88 -29.44 -16.72
CA GLY A 95 5.91 -30.03 -15.81
C GLY A 95 4.83 -29.05 -15.40
N ALA A 96 3.63 -29.19 -15.96
CA ALA A 96 2.51 -28.24 -15.79
C ALA A 96 2.19 -27.89 -14.32
N SER A 97 2.39 -28.84 -13.39
CA SER A 97 2.15 -28.66 -11.95
C SER A 97 3.39 -28.30 -11.12
N SER A 98 4.59 -28.28 -11.72
CA SER A 98 5.87 -28.11 -11.01
C SER A 98 5.97 -26.73 -10.35
N GLN A 99 5.68 -25.67 -11.10
CA GLN A 99 5.63 -24.30 -10.59
C GLN A 99 4.68 -24.09 -9.41
N TYR A 100 3.57 -24.84 -9.38
CA TYR A 100 2.57 -24.77 -8.32
C TYR A 100 3.01 -25.59 -7.10
N THR A 101 3.63 -26.76 -7.31
CA THR A 101 4.18 -27.59 -6.23
C THR A 101 5.29 -26.87 -5.47
N HIS A 102 6.11 -26.08 -6.17
CA HIS A 102 7.17 -25.26 -5.59
C HIS A 102 6.71 -23.86 -5.15
N ALA A 103 5.42 -23.52 -5.31
CA ALA A 103 4.85 -22.21 -4.97
C ALA A 103 5.61 -21.02 -5.60
N CYS A 104 6.18 -21.19 -6.80
CA CYS A 104 7.04 -20.22 -7.46
C CYS A 104 6.48 -19.69 -8.79
N TYR A 105 5.18 -19.87 -9.02
CA TYR A 105 4.47 -19.30 -10.17
C TYR A 105 4.70 -17.79 -10.34
N SER A 106 4.79 -17.35 -11.60
CA SER A 106 4.87 -15.95 -12.03
C SER A 106 4.24 -15.82 -13.42
N ASP A 107 3.42 -14.78 -13.64
CA ASP A 107 2.85 -14.48 -14.96
C ASP A 107 3.91 -13.95 -15.94
N ILE A 108 4.99 -13.35 -15.41
CA ILE A 108 5.99 -12.59 -16.16
C ILE A 108 6.67 -13.43 -17.27
N PRO A 109 7.25 -14.60 -16.99
CA PRO A 109 7.88 -15.41 -18.05
C PRO A 109 6.85 -15.91 -19.06
N HIS A 110 5.68 -16.39 -18.60
CA HIS A 110 4.63 -16.95 -19.46
C HIS A 110 4.03 -15.94 -20.44
N LEU A 111 3.90 -14.69 -20.02
CA LEU A 111 3.32 -13.64 -20.85
C LEU A 111 4.32 -13.03 -21.84
N TYR A 112 5.62 -13.32 -21.73
CA TYR A 112 6.62 -12.82 -22.68
C TYR A 112 6.34 -13.36 -24.09
N GLN A 113 6.30 -14.69 -24.24
CA GLN A 113 5.91 -15.30 -25.49
C GLN A 113 4.40 -15.20 -25.72
N GLY A 114 3.61 -15.51 -24.68
CA GLY A 114 2.14 -15.60 -24.81
C GLY A 114 1.46 -14.30 -25.23
N ARG A 115 2.14 -13.14 -25.11
CA ARG A 115 1.63 -11.82 -25.52
C ARG A 115 2.42 -11.15 -26.62
N GLY A 116 3.21 -11.92 -27.35
CA GLY A 116 3.90 -11.46 -28.56
C GLY A 116 5.09 -10.54 -28.32
N PHE A 117 5.55 -10.37 -27.07
CA PHE A 117 6.77 -9.58 -26.80
C PHE A 117 8.02 -10.26 -27.37
N ALA A 118 8.04 -11.61 -27.40
CA ALA A 118 9.09 -12.37 -28.06
C ALA A 118 9.13 -12.11 -29.58
N ASP A 119 7.98 -11.81 -30.19
CA ASP A 119 7.83 -11.55 -31.62
C ASP A 119 7.97 -10.05 -31.97
N GLY A 120 8.18 -9.19 -30.97
CA GLY A 120 8.31 -7.75 -31.13
C GLY A 120 7.00 -7.03 -31.44
N LEU A 121 5.85 -7.61 -31.05
CA LEU A 121 4.53 -6.98 -31.22
C LEU A 121 4.34 -5.83 -30.24
N VAL A 122 3.78 -4.72 -30.71
CA VAL A 122 3.51 -3.54 -29.89
C VAL A 122 2.16 -3.68 -29.19
N PRO A 123 2.10 -3.60 -27.84
CA PRO A 123 0.85 -3.72 -27.10
C PRO A 123 -0.27 -2.81 -27.62
N TYR A 124 -1.49 -3.35 -27.72
CA TYR A 124 -2.73 -2.70 -28.17
C TYR A 124 -2.82 -2.38 -29.67
N PHE A 125 -1.70 -2.15 -30.35
CA PHE A 125 -1.68 -1.83 -31.78
C PHE A 125 -1.65 -3.10 -32.63
N ASP A 126 -0.83 -4.06 -32.22
CA ASP A 126 -0.71 -5.35 -32.90
C ASP A 126 -1.62 -6.39 -32.26
N LYS A 127 -2.15 -7.28 -33.10
CA LYS A 127 -2.96 -8.42 -32.66
C LYS A 127 -2.06 -9.57 -32.26
N ILE A 128 -2.41 -10.22 -31.16
CA ILE A 128 -1.71 -11.38 -30.64
C ILE A 128 -2.47 -12.64 -31.08
N ASP A 129 -1.75 -13.66 -31.52
CA ASP A 129 -2.32 -14.97 -31.83
C ASP A 129 -2.63 -15.74 -30.54
N GLY A 130 -3.80 -16.41 -30.49
CA GLY A 130 -4.18 -17.26 -29.36
C GLY A 130 -5.55 -16.92 -28.78
N ASP A 131 -5.68 -17.05 -27.45
CA ASP A 131 -6.92 -16.86 -26.70
C ASP A 131 -7.25 -15.38 -26.44
N MET A 132 -6.27 -14.48 -26.59
CA MET A 132 -6.38 -13.06 -26.29
C MET A 132 -5.86 -12.20 -27.43
N GLU A 133 -6.76 -11.54 -28.16
CA GLU A 133 -6.39 -10.72 -29.34
C GLU A 133 -5.50 -9.50 -29.03
N TYR A 134 -5.55 -8.97 -27.81
CA TYR A 134 -4.77 -7.81 -27.36
C TYR A 134 -4.36 -7.98 -25.90
N LEU A 135 -3.35 -7.21 -25.48
CA LEU A 135 -2.88 -7.19 -24.10
C LEU A 135 -4.00 -6.78 -23.13
N GLU A 136 -4.16 -7.55 -22.05
CA GLU A 136 -5.19 -7.41 -21.04
C GLU A 136 -4.78 -6.54 -19.85
N TYR A 137 -3.66 -5.82 -19.94
CA TYR A 137 -3.19 -4.89 -18.92
C TYR A 137 -3.51 -3.44 -19.31
N PRO A 138 -3.67 -2.53 -18.33
CA PRO A 138 -3.79 -1.10 -18.58
C PRO A 138 -2.57 -0.51 -19.29
N VAL A 139 -2.78 0.57 -20.06
CA VAL A 139 -1.79 1.16 -20.98
C VAL A 139 -0.42 1.41 -20.34
N LEU A 140 -0.38 1.95 -19.11
CA LEU A 140 0.90 2.25 -18.47
C LEU A 140 1.65 0.99 -18.05
N THR A 141 0.93 -0.07 -17.68
CA THR A 141 1.53 -1.38 -17.39
C THR A 141 1.96 -2.08 -18.67
N GLY A 142 1.18 -1.97 -19.76
CA GLY A 142 1.63 -2.45 -21.07
C GLY A 142 2.93 -1.79 -21.52
N LEU A 143 3.06 -0.47 -21.33
CA LEU A 143 4.32 0.23 -21.58
C LEU A 143 5.46 -0.26 -20.67
N PHE A 144 5.17 -0.54 -19.40
CA PHE A 144 6.16 -1.08 -18.47
C PHE A 144 6.66 -2.47 -18.90
N MET A 145 5.75 -3.33 -19.36
CA MET A 145 6.04 -4.65 -19.91
C MET A 145 6.87 -4.56 -21.20
N GLU A 146 6.53 -3.62 -22.08
CA GLU A 146 7.24 -3.36 -23.34
C GLU A 146 8.67 -2.85 -23.10
N VAL A 147 8.86 -1.92 -22.16
CA VAL A 147 10.19 -1.44 -21.77
C VAL A 147 11.05 -2.59 -21.25
N ALA A 148 10.47 -3.51 -20.47
CA ALA A 148 11.19 -4.71 -20.03
C ALA A 148 11.57 -5.63 -21.20
N ALA A 149 10.71 -5.73 -22.22
CA ALA A 149 10.97 -6.53 -23.41
C ALA A 149 12.14 -5.96 -24.22
N TRP A 150 12.21 -4.64 -24.39
CA TRP A 150 13.35 -3.97 -25.06
C TRP A 150 14.69 -4.16 -24.34
N LEU A 151 14.67 -4.33 -23.02
CA LEU A 151 15.85 -4.58 -22.20
C LEU A 151 16.22 -6.07 -22.14
N THR A 152 15.38 -6.95 -22.66
CA THR A 152 15.60 -8.39 -22.66
C THR A 152 16.45 -8.79 -23.87
N PRO A 153 17.55 -9.54 -23.70
CA PRO A 153 18.35 -10.01 -24.82
C PRO A 153 17.54 -10.93 -25.74
N GLY A 154 17.44 -10.61 -27.04
CA GLY A 154 16.76 -11.44 -28.04
C GLY A 154 17.57 -12.64 -28.56
N SER A 155 18.60 -13.07 -27.83
CA SER A 155 19.50 -14.16 -28.22
C SER A 155 19.37 -15.34 -27.27
N GLY A 156 19.59 -16.57 -27.77
CA GLY A 156 19.46 -17.79 -26.98
C GLY A 156 18.14 -18.52 -27.23
N SER A 157 17.86 -19.54 -26.44
CA SER A 157 16.58 -20.27 -26.49
C SER A 157 15.44 -19.40 -25.96
N THR A 158 14.19 -19.73 -26.30
CA THR A 158 13.00 -19.04 -25.75
C THR A 158 13.01 -19.03 -24.23
N GLN A 159 13.40 -20.16 -23.62
CA GLN A 159 13.56 -20.28 -22.18
C GLN A 159 14.56 -19.24 -21.62
N ASP A 160 15.72 -19.08 -22.25
CA ASP A 160 16.73 -18.10 -21.81
C ASP A 160 16.16 -16.68 -21.88
N GLN A 161 15.41 -16.37 -22.93
CA GLN A 161 14.79 -15.05 -23.10
C GLN A 161 13.72 -14.79 -22.03
N GLU A 162 12.85 -15.76 -21.73
CA GLU A 162 11.83 -15.66 -20.68
C GLU A 162 12.44 -15.50 -19.28
N GLN A 163 13.55 -16.20 -19.00
CA GLN A 163 14.34 -16.04 -17.78
C GLN A 163 14.92 -14.62 -17.66
N TRP A 164 15.49 -14.08 -18.74
CA TRP A 164 16.01 -12.70 -18.75
C TRP A 164 14.89 -11.67 -18.63
N TYR A 165 13.76 -11.88 -19.30
CA TYR A 165 12.58 -11.02 -19.19
C TYR A 165 12.09 -10.96 -17.74
N TRP A 166 12.07 -12.09 -17.04
CA TRP A 166 11.77 -12.13 -15.61
C TRP A 166 12.79 -11.34 -14.78
N MET A 167 14.09 -11.50 -15.03
CA MET A 167 15.14 -10.78 -14.29
C MET A 167 15.07 -9.26 -14.47
N VAL A 168 14.84 -8.79 -15.70
CA VAL A 168 14.67 -7.36 -16.01
C VAL A 168 13.46 -6.80 -15.26
N ASN A 169 12.32 -7.48 -15.37
CA ASN A 169 11.11 -7.08 -14.65
C ASN A 169 11.31 -7.11 -13.13
N ALA A 170 11.96 -8.13 -12.58
CA ALA A 170 12.27 -8.21 -11.16
C ALA A 170 13.12 -7.01 -10.71
N GLY A 171 14.09 -6.56 -11.50
CA GLY A 171 14.86 -5.34 -11.23
C GLY A 171 14.01 -4.07 -11.22
N MET A 172 13.13 -3.91 -12.20
CA MET A 172 12.21 -2.75 -12.28
C MET A 172 11.18 -2.75 -11.13
N LEU A 173 10.65 -3.92 -10.77
CA LEU A 173 9.72 -4.12 -9.65
C LEU A 173 10.41 -3.95 -8.29
N MET A 174 11.69 -4.30 -8.17
CA MET A 174 12.50 -4.03 -6.97
C MET A 174 12.67 -2.51 -6.75
N ALA A 175 12.87 -1.74 -7.83
CA ALA A 175 12.87 -0.28 -7.74
C ALA A 175 11.52 0.26 -7.24
N CYS A 176 10.41 -0.31 -7.72
CA CYS A 176 9.07 0.01 -7.21
C CYS A 176 8.93 -0.32 -5.72
N ALA A 177 9.41 -1.49 -5.27
CA ALA A 177 9.41 -1.89 -3.86
C ALA A 177 10.21 -0.92 -2.98
N ALA A 178 11.39 -0.47 -3.43
CA ALA A 178 12.18 0.54 -2.74
C ALA A 178 11.44 1.89 -2.65
N VAL A 179 10.77 2.32 -3.72
CA VAL A 179 9.94 3.54 -3.72
C VAL A 179 8.80 3.42 -2.71
N ILE A 180 8.09 2.29 -2.67
CA ILE A 180 7.00 2.05 -1.71
C ILE A 180 7.54 2.16 -0.28
N ALA A 181 8.62 1.45 0.05
CA ALA A 181 9.23 1.45 1.36
C ALA A 181 9.67 2.86 1.81
N VAL A 182 10.32 3.61 0.91
CA VAL A 182 10.74 4.99 1.16
C VAL A 182 9.55 5.93 1.35
N CYS A 183 8.49 5.78 0.55
CA CYS A 183 7.29 6.61 0.68
C CYS A 183 6.58 6.36 2.01
N CYS A 184 6.31 5.10 2.37
CA CYS A 184 5.70 4.73 3.64
C CYS A 184 6.50 5.25 4.83
N ALA A 185 7.83 5.09 4.82
CA ALA A 185 8.71 5.59 5.88
C ALA A 185 8.75 7.13 5.97
N ARG A 186 8.34 7.86 4.91
CA ARG A 186 8.37 9.33 4.86
C ARG A 186 7.01 10.01 5.00
N ILE A 187 5.91 9.25 4.92
CA ILE A 187 4.55 9.77 5.15
C ILE A 187 4.40 10.09 6.64
N HIS A 188 4.69 9.14 7.53
CA HIS A 188 4.71 9.38 8.98
C HIS A 188 6.08 9.89 9.43
N ARG A 189 6.30 11.21 9.37
CA ARG A 189 7.60 11.84 9.69
C ARG A 189 8.17 11.44 11.06
N ARG A 190 7.31 11.30 12.06
CA ARG A 190 7.71 10.91 13.43
C ARG A 190 7.79 9.40 13.62
N ARG A 191 7.29 8.58 12.68
CA ARG A 191 7.25 7.11 12.78
C ARG A 191 7.85 6.41 11.55
N PRO A 192 9.07 6.76 11.11
CA PRO A 192 9.62 6.21 9.87
C PRO A 192 9.82 4.68 9.93
N TRP A 193 9.98 4.13 11.13
CA TRP A 193 10.11 2.70 11.37
C TRP A 193 8.83 1.89 11.13
N ASP A 194 7.65 2.53 11.06
CA ASP A 194 6.42 1.85 10.65
C ASP A 194 6.54 1.28 9.22
N GLY A 195 7.46 1.83 8.40
CA GLY A 195 7.81 1.28 7.09
C GLY A 195 8.41 -0.13 7.15
N LEU A 196 8.89 -0.61 8.31
CA LEU A 196 9.34 -2.00 8.47
C LEU A 196 8.20 -3.00 8.29
N LEU A 197 6.95 -2.65 8.60
CA LEU A 197 5.80 -3.51 8.36
C LEU A 197 5.68 -3.84 6.86
N VAL A 198 5.94 -2.87 6.00
CA VAL A 198 5.97 -3.06 4.54
C VAL A 198 7.20 -3.86 4.13
N ALA A 199 8.38 -3.46 4.62
CA ALA A 199 9.64 -4.05 4.22
C ALA A 199 9.75 -5.54 4.60
N LEU A 200 9.20 -5.94 5.75
CA LEU A 200 9.26 -7.31 6.29
C LEU A 200 7.96 -8.11 6.05
N ALA A 201 7.01 -7.58 5.28
CA ALA A 201 5.76 -8.29 4.98
C ALA A 201 6.04 -9.60 4.21
N PRO A 202 5.76 -10.78 4.77
CA PRO A 202 6.03 -12.04 4.09
C PRO A 202 5.24 -12.18 2.79
N ALA A 203 3.97 -11.75 2.79
CA ALA A 203 3.14 -11.78 1.59
C ALA A 203 3.70 -10.87 0.49
N PHE A 204 4.36 -9.76 0.86
CA PHE A 204 5.03 -8.90 -0.12
C PHE A 204 6.18 -9.65 -0.80
N ALA A 205 7.07 -10.27 -0.04
CA ALA A 205 8.20 -11.03 -0.60
C ALA A 205 7.75 -12.18 -1.51
N LEU A 206 6.67 -12.89 -1.15
CA LEU A 206 6.17 -14.04 -1.91
C LEU A 206 5.46 -13.65 -3.23
N THR A 207 4.85 -12.46 -3.27
CA THR A 207 3.97 -12.04 -4.37
C THR A 207 4.53 -10.94 -5.26
N ALA A 208 5.62 -10.27 -4.86
CA ALA A 208 6.21 -9.12 -5.53
C ALA A 208 6.55 -9.33 -7.02
N THR A 209 6.87 -10.56 -7.42
CA THR A 209 7.24 -10.93 -8.79
C THR A 209 6.24 -11.89 -9.44
N ILE A 210 5.01 -11.98 -8.92
CA ILE A 210 3.94 -12.70 -9.63
C ILE A 210 3.53 -11.92 -10.88
N ASN A 211 3.38 -10.60 -10.75
CA ASN A 211 2.80 -9.71 -11.76
C ASN A 211 3.32 -8.26 -11.56
N TRP A 212 2.92 -7.33 -12.42
CA TRP A 212 3.39 -5.93 -12.49
C TRP A 212 2.68 -4.95 -11.54
N ASP A 213 1.82 -5.43 -10.64
CA ASP A 213 0.99 -4.59 -9.76
C ASP A 213 1.80 -3.61 -8.88
N LEU A 214 3.08 -3.93 -8.57
CA LEU A 214 3.95 -3.03 -7.79
C LEU A 214 4.15 -1.65 -8.44
N LEU A 215 4.02 -1.51 -9.75
CA LEU A 215 4.06 -0.21 -10.42
C LEU A 215 2.94 0.70 -9.91
N ALA A 216 1.70 0.20 -9.91
CA ALA A 216 0.54 0.94 -9.42
C ALA A 216 0.64 1.22 -7.91
N VAL A 217 1.14 0.25 -7.13
CA VAL A 217 1.34 0.41 -5.68
C VAL A 217 2.39 1.49 -5.38
N ALA A 218 3.49 1.53 -6.14
CA ALA A 218 4.54 2.54 -5.99
C ALA A 218 4.03 3.95 -6.33
N LEU A 219 3.27 4.08 -7.42
CA LEU A 219 2.64 5.34 -7.81
C LEU A 219 1.62 5.80 -6.75
N LEU A 220 0.82 4.90 -6.19
CA LEU A 220 -0.12 5.20 -5.10
C LEU A 220 0.59 5.64 -3.82
N ALA A 221 1.65 4.93 -3.41
CA ALA A 221 2.44 5.30 -2.24
C ALA A 221 3.11 6.68 -2.41
N ALA A 222 3.65 6.95 -3.59
CA ALA A 222 4.19 8.26 -3.95
C ALA A 222 3.10 9.35 -3.98
N ALA A 223 1.90 9.03 -4.47
CA ALA A 223 0.76 9.95 -4.44
C ALA A 223 0.45 10.33 -3.00
N MET A 224 0.23 9.34 -2.11
CA MET A 224 -0.06 9.58 -0.69
C MET A 224 1.04 10.41 -0.02
N LEU A 225 2.31 10.20 -0.37
CA LEU A 225 3.40 11.06 0.07
C LEU A 225 3.25 12.49 -0.45
N MET A 226 2.91 12.71 -1.72
CA MET A 226 2.67 14.07 -2.24
C MET A 226 1.48 14.76 -1.56
N TRP A 227 0.43 14.00 -1.25
CA TRP A 227 -0.70 14.52 -0.48
C TRP A 227 -0.30 14.94 0.93
N SER A 228 0.44 14.10 1.66
CA SER A 228 0.92 14.44 3.02
C SER A 228 1.84 15.67 3.02
N ARG A 229 2.48 15.98 1.89
CA ARG A 229 3.27 17.20 1.67
C ARG A 229 2.47 18.38 1.14
N ARG A 230 1.13 18.33 1.19
CA ARG A 230 0.21 19.40 0.74
C ARG A 230 0.40 19.76 -0.74
N ARG A 231 0.72 18.77 -1.59
CA ARG A 231 0.86 18.93 -3.06
C ARG A 231 -0.30 18.23 -3.79
N PRO A 232 -1.52 18.81 -3.79
CA PRO A 232 -2.72 18.14 -4.32
C PRO A 232 -2.63 17.82 -5.81
N LEU A 233 -2.02 18.70 -6.62
CA LEU A 233 -1.84 18.43 -8.06
C LEU A 233 -0.93 17.22 -8.32
N ALA A 234 0.20 17.16 -7.64
CA ALA A 234 1.14 16.04 -7.77
C ALA A 234 0.53 14.72 -7.26
N PHE A 235 -0.24 14.77 -6.17
CA PHE A 235 -1.06 13.63 -5.74
C PHE A 235 -2.02 13.20 -6.85
N GLY A 236 -2.78 14.13 -7.42
CA GLY A 236 -3.72 13.88 -8.51
C GLY A 236 -3.06 13.19 -9.71
N VAL A 237 -1.99 13.79 -10.24
CA VAL A 237 -1.23 13.24 -11.38
C VAL A 237 -0.78 11.80 -11.10
N LEU A 238 -0.22 11.53 -9.91
CA LEU A 238 0.24 10.19 -9.55
C LEU A 238 -0.92 9.20 -9.40
N ILE A 239 -2.09 9.61 -8.90
CA ILE A 239 -3.29 8.76 -8.88
C ILE A 239 -3.77 8.46 -10.31
N GLY A 240 -3.74 9.43 -11.21
CA GLY A 240 -4.10 9.23 -12.63
C GLY A 240 -3.17 8.22 -13.31
N LEU A 241 -1.86 8.37 -13.11
CA LEU A 241 -0.85 7.41 -13.60
C LEU A 241 -1.03 6.03 -12.96
N ALA A 242 -1.24 5.96 -11.63
CA ALA A 242 -1.49 4.70 -10.94
C ALA A 242 -2.74 4.00 -11.50
N THR A 243 -3.81 4.75 -11.77
CA THR A 243 -5.05 4.26 -12.38
C THR A 243 -4.82 3.74 -13.82
N ALA A 244 -3.90 4.37 -14.55
CA ALA A 244 -3.49 3.93 -15.88
C ALA A 244 -2.56 2.69 -15.86
N ALA A 245 -2.01 2.31 -14.69
CA ALA A 245 -1.25 1.08 -14.48
C ALA A 245 -2.11 -0.06 -13.93
N LYS A 246 -3.04 0.25 -13.01
CA LYS A 246 -4.03 -0.69 -12.47
C LYS A 246 -5.28 0.10 -12.10
N PHE A 247 -6.46 -0.47 -12.25
CA PHE A 247 -7.69 0.32 -12.05
C PHE A 247 -7.90 0.75 -10.59
N TYR A 248 -7.63 -0.08 -9.57
CA TYR A 248 -8.03 0.21 -8.18
C TYR A 248 -7.59 1.55 -7.54
N PRO A 249 -6.46 2.22 -7.88
CA PRO A 249 -6.01 3.43 -7.19
C PRO A 249 -6.99 4.61 -7.27
N PHE A 250 -7.85 4.70 -8.29
CA PHE A 250 -8.86 5.77 -8.35
C PHE A 250 -9.84 5.69 -7.17
N LEU A 251 -10.05 4.49 -6.58
CA LEU A 251 -10.96 4.29 -5.44
C LEU A 251 -10.60 5.18 -4.26
N VAL A 252 -9.32 5.50 -4.08
CA VAL A 252 -8.81 6.35 -2.99
C VAL A 252 -9.30 7.80 -3.10
N LEU A 253 -9.71 8.26 -4.29
CA LEU A 253 -10.35 9.57 -4.46
C LEU A 253 -11.72 9.64 -3.76
N GLY A 254 -12.42 8.51 -3.60
CA GLY A 254 -13.70 8.44 -2.89
C GLY A 254 -13.57 8.83 -1.41
N PRO A 255 -12.77 8.14 -0.60
CA PRO A 255 -12.44 8.58 0.76
C PRO A 255 -11.93 10.01 0.84
N LEU A 256 -11.06 10.42 -0.09
CA LEU A 256 -10.52 11.77 -0.11
C LEU A 256 -11.61 12.82 -0.31
N PHE A 257 -12.57 12.56 -1.21
CA PHE A 257 -13.74 13.40 -1.44
C PHE A 257 -14.53 13.60 -0.15
N VAL A 258 -14.85 12.51 0.56
CA VAL A 258 -15.65 12.58 1.80
C VAL A 258 -14.90 13.33 2.90
N LEU A 259 -13.58 13.11 3.03
CA LEU A 259 -12.75 13.85 3.99
C LEU A 259 -12.69 15.35 3.65
N CYS A 260 -12.53 15.69 2.38
CA CYS A 260 -12.53 17.08 1.93
C CYS A 260 -13.90 17.73 2.08
N TRP A 261 -14.99 16.98 1.93
CA TRP A 261 -16.35 17.42 2.23
C TRP A 261 -16.48 17.73 3.73
N ARG A 262 -16.10 16.78 4.60
CA ARG A 262 -16.10 16.96 6.06
C ARG A 262 -15.30 18.19 6.48
N ALA A 263 -14.12 18.41 5.91
CA ALA A 263 -13.22 19.52 6.28
C ALA A 263 -13.40 20.82 5.45
N GLY A 264 -14.33 20.86 4.49
CA GLY A 264 -14.54 22.00 3.58
C GLY A 264 -13.38 22.29 2.61
N LYS A 265 -12.50 21.31 2.33
CA LYS A 265 -11.28 21.45 1.51
C LYS A 265 -11.51 21.17 0.01
N TRP A 266 -12.60 21.69 -0.56
CA TRP A 266 -13.02 21.42 -1.94
C TRP A 266 -11.99 21.78 -3.01
N ARG A 267 -11.26 22.90 -2.85
CA ARG A 267 -10.22 23.30 -3.81
C ARG A 267 -9.13 22.24 -3.93
N ALA A 268 -8.66 21.70 -2.80
CA ALA A 268 -7.62 20.69 -2.80
C ALA A 268 -8.09 19.38 -3.47
N PHE A 269 -9.34 18.97 -3.21
CA PHE A 269 -9.94 17.83 -3.89
C PHE A 269 -10.08 18.07 -5.40
N ALA A 270 -10.61 19.22 -5.83
CA ALA A 270 -10.77 19.54 -7.24
C ALA A 270 -9.43 19.56 -7.98
N THR A 271 -8.37 20.14 -7.39
CA THR A 271 -7.02 20.11 -7.96
C THR A 271 -6.48 18.68 -8.10
N ALA A 272 -6.69 17.84 -7.09
CA ALA A 272 -6.31 16.42 -7.14
C ALA A 272 -7.09 15.67 -8.23
N LEU A 273 -8.41 15.86 -8.32
CA LEU A 273 -9.27 15.23 -9.30
C LEU A 273 -8.89 15.63 -10.74
N LEU A 274 -8.69 16.93 -10.98
CA LEU A 274 -8.26 17.42 -12.30
C LEU A 274 -6.88 16.90 -12.69
N GLY A 275 -5.94 16.83 -11.74
CA GLY A 275 -4.64 16.21 -11.96
C GLY A 275 -4.74 14.73 -12.33
N ALA A 276 -5.61 13.98 -11.64
CA ALA A 276 -5.83 12.56 -11.90
C ALA A 276 -6.46 12.31 -13.28
N VAL A 277 -7.53 13.05 -13.60
CA VAL A 277 -8.19 12.96 -14.91
C VAL A 277 -7.22 13.35 -16.03
N GLY A 278 -6.49 14.46 -15.87
CA GLY A 278 -5.54 14.94 -16.86
C GLY A 278 -4.41 13.94 -17.13
N ALA A 279 -3.82 13.36 -16.09
CA ALA A 279 -2.75 12.36 -16.24
C ALA A 279 -3.25 11.03 -16.80
N TRP A 280 -4.43 10.57 -16.37
CA TRP A 280 -5.03 9.35 -16.92
C TRP A 280 -5.36 9.50 -18.41
N LEU A 281 -5.92 10.64 -18.81
CA LEU A 281 -6.18 10.97 -20.22
C LEU A 281 -4.87 11.11 -21.01
N ALA A 282 -3.83 11.73 -20.46
CA ALA A 282 -2.55 11.87 -21.16
C ALA A 282 -1.94 10.51 -21.55
N VAL A 283 -2.15 9.47 -20.73
CA VAL A 283 -1.70 8.11 -21.02
C VAL A 283 -2.67 7.35 -21.93
N ASN A 284 -3.98 7.42 -21.66
CA ASN A 284 -4.97 6.57 -22.34
C ASN A 284 -5.43 7.15 -23.67
N LEU A 285 -5.58 8.48 -23.78
CA LEU A 285 -6.19 9.13 -24.94
C LEU A 285 -5.45 8.84 -26.26
N PRO A 286 -4.10 8.81 -26.33
CA PRO A 286 -3.41 8.43 -27.57
C PRO A 286 -3.78 7.02 -28.04
N VAL A 287 -3.84 6.05 -27.13
CA VAL A 287 -4.21 4.67 -27.46
C VAL A 287 -5.70 4.54 -27.76
N MET A 288 -6.57 5.27 -27.06
CA MET A 288 -8.01 5.34 -27.37
C MET A 288 -8.29 5.82 -28.79
N LEU A 289 -7.52 6.81 -29.26
CA LEU A 289 -7.71 7.41 -30.59
C LEU A 289 -7.10 6.57 -31.72
N LEU A 290 -5.99 5.88 -31.46
CA LEU A 290 -5.23 5.17 -32.49
C LEU A 290 -5.45 3.65 -32.49
N ALA A 291 -5.86 3.08 -31.36
CA ALA A 291 -6.03 1.63 -31.13
C ALA A 291 -7.20 1.35 -30.16
N SER A 292 -8.40 1.81 -30.52
CA SER A 292 -9.59 1.74 -29.66
C SER A 292 -9.96 0.31 -29.22
N ASP A 293 -9.83 -0.66 -30.11
CA ASP A 293 -10.15 -2.06 -29.83
C ASP A 293 -9.17 -2.64 -28.79
N GLY A 294 -7.87 -2.44 -29.01
CA GLY A 294 -6.82 -2.84 -28.08
C GLY A 294 -6.95 -2.16 -26.72
N TRP A 295 -7.19 -0.84 -26.68
CA TRP A 295 -7.44 -0.13 -25.43
C TRP A 295 -8.64 -0.69 -24.66
N SER A 296 -9.74 -0.96 -25.36
CA SER A 296 -10.97 -1.43 -24.72
C SER A 296 -10.87 -2.87 -24.20
N LYS A 297 -9.90 -3.67 -24.67
CA LYS A 297 -9.72 -5.07 -24.29
C LYS A 297 -9.56 -5.25 -22.78
N PHE A 298 -8.79 -4.40 -22.10
CA PHE A 298 -8.63 -4.44 -20.64
C PHE A 298 -9.99 -4.38 -19.91
N TYR A 299 -10.85 -3.45 -20.34
CA TYR A 299 -12.16 -3.23 -19.74
C TYR A 299 -13.15 -4.36 -20.06
N ARG A 300 -13.19 -4.81 -21.32
CA ARG A 300 -14.05 -5.93 -21.74
C ARG A 300 -13.65 -7.22 -21.03
N PHE A 301 -12.36 -7.54 -20.99
CA PHE A 301 -11.84 -8.71 -20.28
C PHE A 301 -12.22 -8.69 -18.80
N SER A 302 -12.11 -7.54 -18.14
CA SER A 302 -12.51 -7.39 -16.73
C SER A 302 -14.02 -7.62 -16.51
N GLN A 303 -14.86 -7.16 -17.45
CA GLN A 303 -16.31 -7.35 -17.39
C GLN A 303 -16.71 -8.81 -17.65
N GLU A 304 -16.16 -9.42 -18.70
CA GLU A 304 -16.50 -10.76 -19.21
C GLU A 304 -15.93 -11.88 -18.34
N ARG A 305 -14.80 -11.66 -17.66
CA ARG A 305 -14.17 -12.65 -16.78
C ARG A 305 -15.16 -13.16 -15.72
N GLY A 306 -15.29 -14.47 -15.61
CA GLY A 306 -16.19 -15.11 -14.65
C GLY A 306 -15.74 -14.98 -13.20
N VAL A 307 -16.43 -15.71 -12.32
CA VAL A 307 -15.98 -15.95 -10.95
C VAL A 307 -14.67 -16.73 -10.99
N ASP A 308 -13.69 -16.27 -10.22
CA ASP A 308 -12.34 -16.81 -10.25
C ASP A 308 -11.81 -17.03 -8.82
N PHE A 309 -10.58 -17.54 -8.73
CA PHE A 309 -9.85 -17.86 -7.52
C PHE A 309 -9.89 -16.75 -6.46
N GLY A 310 -9.86 -17.17 -5.19
CA GLY A 310 -9.80 -16.29 -4.03
C GLY A 310 -11.09 -15.58 -3.64
N SER A 311 -12.10 -15.58 -4.50
CA SER A 311 -13.36 -14.90 -4.21
C SER A 311 -14.29 -15.73 -3.33
N PHE A 312 -15.10 -15.07 -2.50
CA PHE A 312 -16.16 -15.76 -1.74
C PHE A 312 -17.23 -16.34 -2.69
N PHE A 313 -17.43 -15.75 -3.87
CA PHE A 313 -18.32 -16.25 -4.91
C PHE A 313 -17.90 -17.65 -5.38
N LEU A 314 -16.60 -17.93 -5.48
CA LEU A 314 -16.10 -19.26 -5.85
C LEU A 314 -16.51 -20.31 -4.81
N VAL A 315 -16.38 -19.99 -3.53
CA VAL A 315 -16.79 -20.87 -2.43
C VAL A 315 -18.29 -21.17 -2.51
N ILE A 316 -19.13 -20.15 -2.72
CA ILE A 316 -20.58 -20.31 -2.86
C ILE A 316 -20.92 -21.18 -4.07
N SER A 317 -20.35 -20.85 -5.23
CA SER A 317 -20.54 -21.57 -6.49
C SER A 317 -20.24 -23.06 -6.34
N GLN A 318 -19.09 -23.39 -5.75
CA GLN A 318 -18.66 -24.78 -5.52
C GLN A 318 -19.51 -25.50 -4.47
N ARG A 319 -19.89 -24.84 -3.37
CA ARG A 319 -20.59 -25.50 -2.25
C ARG A 319 -22.08 -25.68 -2.48
N LEU A 320 -22.69 -24.78 -3.24
CA LEU A 320 -24.10 -24.88 -3.61
C LEU A 320 -24.30 -25.56 -4.96
N ASN A 321 -23.21 -25.90 -5.67
CA ASN A 321 -23.22 -26.46 -7.02
C ASN A 321 -24.06 -25.59 -7.99
N ILE A 322 -23.88 -24.27 -7.92
CA ILE A 322 -24.57 -23.29 -8.77
C ILE A 322 -23.55 -22.56 -9.65
N GLN A 323 -23.90 -22.32 -10.90
CA GLN A 323 -23.08 -21.47 -11.78
C GLN A 323 -23.48 -20.02 -11.62
N ILE A 324 -22.59 -19.21 -11.03
CA ILE A 324 -22.75 -17.76 -10.94
C ILE A 324 -22.15 -17.15 -12.21
N THR A 325 -23.00 -16.54 -13.05
CA THR A 325 -22.56 -15.89 -14.29
C THR A 325 -21.71 -14.64 -13.99
N ALA A 326 -20.88 -14.23 -14.95
CA ALA A 326 -20.07 -13.02 -14.83
C ALA A 326 -20.93 -11.78 -14.57
N GLU A 327 -22.07 -11.66 -15.26
CA GLU A 327 -23.03 -10.56 -15.10
C GLU A 327 -23.60 -10.51 -13.68
N THR A 328 -24.07 -11.64 -13.15
CA THR A 328 -24.62 -11.73 -11.80
C THR A 328 -23.56 -11.41 -10.74
N ALA A 329 -22.35 -11.96 -10.88
CA ALA A 329 -21.24 -11.66 -9.99
C ALA A 329 -20.86 -10.17 -10.01
N ASN A 330 -20.81 -9.56 -11.20
CA ASN A 330 -20.57 -8.11 -11.36
C ASN A 330 -21.65 -7.28 -10.66
N ALA A 331 -22.93 -7.63 -10.81
CA ALA A 331 -24.03 -6.94 -10.17
C ALA A 331 -23.92 -7.01 -8.65
N TYR A 332 -23.66 -8.18 -8.08
CA TYR A 332 -23.48 -8.34 -6.63
C TYR A 332 -22.25 -7.61 -6.11
N ALA A 333 -21.13 -7.67 -6.82
CA ALA A 333 -19.92 -6.93 -6.46
C ALA A 333 -20.19 -5.43 -6.46
N MET A 334 -20.86 -4.90 -7.49
CA MET A 334 -21.22 -3.48 -7.58
C MET A 334 -22.16 -3.05 -6.45
N VAL A 335 -23.24 -3.80 -6.20
CA VAL A 335 -24.18 -3.49 -5.11
C VAL A 335 -23.46 -3.51 -3.75
N SER A 336 -22.65 -4.53 -3.50
CA SER A 336 -21.87 -4.64 -2.25
C SER A 336 -20.90 -3.48 -2.10
N MET A 337 -20.21 -3.09 -3.17
CA MET A 337 -19.29 -1.96 -3.17
C MET A 337 -19.99 -0.63 -2.91
N VAL A 338 -21.18 -0.41 -3.47
CA VAL A 338 -22.01 0.78 -3.20
C VAL A 338 -22.44 0.81 -1.73
N LEU A 339 -22.90 -0.31 -1.18
CA LEU A 339 -23.32 -0.40 0.23
C LEU A 339 -22.17 -0.14 1.18
N VAL A 340 -21.00 -0.75 0.95
CA VAL A 340 -19.82 -0.52 1.79
C VAL A 340 -19.29 0.91 1.63
N SER A 341 -19.31 1.47 0.43
CA SER A 341 -18.94 2.87 0.19
C SER A 341 -19.87 3.84 0.93
N ALA A 342 -21.19 3.59 0.93
CA ALA A 342 -22.15 4.35 1.73
C ALA A 342 -21.87 4.20 3.24
N GLY A 343 -21.51 3.01 3.68
CA GLY A 343 -21.05 2.75 5.05
C GLY A 343 -19.79 3.55 5.41
N ILE A 344 -18.80 3.63 4.51
CA ILE A 344 -17.59 4.45 4.68
C ILE A 344 -17.92 5.94 4.71
N VAL A 345 -18.86 6.42 3.90
CA VAL A 345 -19.36 7.81 3.95
C VAL A 345 -19.98 8.09 5.32
N ALA A 346 -20.90 7.23 5.77
CA ALA A 346 -21.54 7.36 7.08
C ALA A 346 -20.52 7.33 8.22
N LEU A 347 -19.58 6.38 8.19
CA LEU A 347 -18.47 6.27 9.14
C LEU A 347 -17.66 7.57 9.16
N THR A 348 -17.30 8.10 7.99
CA THR A 348 -16.48 9.31 7.87
C THR A 348 -17.17 10.55 8.40
N LEU A 349 -18.48 10.69 8.24
CA LEU A 349 -19.21 11.88 8.67
C LEU A 349 -19.75 11.81 10.11
N THR A 350 -19.83 10.61 10.69
CA THR A 350 -20.32 10.38 12.05
C THR A 350 -19.24 10.04 13.08
N ALA A 351 -18.01 9.72 12.62
CA ALA A 351 -16.90 9.42 13.52
C ALA A 351 -16.60 10.59 14.48
N PRO A 352 -16.33 10.32 15.77
CA PRO A 352 -16.08 11.35 16.79
C PRO A 352 -14.99 12.35 16.41
N ARG A 353 -13.97 11.86 15.70
CA ARG A 353 -12.88 12.63 15.14
C ARG A 353 -12.70 12.21 13.69
N ARG A 354 -12.38 13.14 12.78
CA ARG A 354 -12.21 12.84 11.35
C ARG A 354 -11.28 11.62 11.17
N PRO A 355 -11.69 10.55 10.47
CA PRO A 355 -10.81 9.40 10.24
C PRO A 355 -9.55 9.82 9.47
N ARG A 356 -8.42 9.13 9.69
CA ARG A 356 -7.20 9.40 8.93
C ARG A 356 -7.35 8.95 7.48
N PHE A 357 -6.72 9.66 6.55
CA PHE A 357 -6.80 9.34 5.12
C PHE A 357 -6.36 7.90 4.82
N ALA A 358 -5.24 7.46 5.39
CA ALA A 358 -4.75 6.09 5.23
C ALA A 358 -5.75 5.01 5.71
N GLN A 359 -6.50 5.27 6.79
CA GLN A 359 -7.50 4.33 7.30
C GLN A 359 -8.64 4.13 6.28
N LEU A 360 -9.17 5.22 5.73
CA LEU A 360 -10.25 5.11 4.76
C LEU A 360 -9.77 4.60 3.39
N ALA A 361 -8.54 4.94 2.99
CA ALA A 361 -7.92 4.38 1.80
C ALA A 361 -7.74 2.86 1.91
N PHE A 362 -7.28 2.35 3.05
CA PHE A 362 -7.24 0.92 3.34
C PHE A 362 -8.63 0.29 3.25
N LEU A 363 -9.63 0.88 3.93
CA LEU A 363 -10.99 0.32 3.98
C LEU A 363 -11.66 0.24 2.60
N ILE A 364 -11.50 1.25 1.73
CA ILE A 364 -12.14 1.22 0.40
C ILE A 364 -11.48 0.18 -0.52
N VAL A 365 -10.16 0.01 -0.44
CA VAL A 365 -9.44 -0.99 -1.25
C VAL A 365 -9.70 -2.40 -0.72
N ALA A 366 -9.74 -2.57 0.60
CA ALA A 366 -10.11 -3.84 1.24
C ALA A 366 -11.57 -4.22 0.93
N ALA A 367 -12.50 -3.26 0.93
CA ALA A 367 -13.87 -3.46 0.50
C ALA A 367 -13.94 -3.96 -0.95
N PHE A 368 -13.21 -3.31 -1.85
CA PHE A 368 -13.12 -3.76 -3.24
C PHE A 368 -12.65 -5.21 -3.31
N ILE A 369 -11.55 -5.56 -2.65
CA ILE A 369 -11.02 -6.93 -2.59
C ILE A 369 -12.04 -7.95 -2.06
N LEU A 370 -12.67 -7.66 -0.92
CA LEU A 370 -13.62 -8.56 -0.26
C LEU A 370 -14.91 -8.77 -1.06
N THR A 371 -15.31 -7.78 -1.85
CA THR A 371 -16.55 -7.83 -2.65
C THR A 371 -16.34 -8.25 -4.10
N ASN A 372 -15.09 -8.37 -4.56
CA ASN A 372 -14.80 -8.66 -5.96
C ASN A 372 -15.00 -10.15 -6.29
N LYS A 373 -15.30 -10.42 -7.56
CA LYS A 373 -15.46 -11.79 -8.10
C LYS A 373 -14.14 -12.54 -8.37
N VAL A 374 -13.00 -11.85 -8.21
CA VAL A 374 -11.64 -12.37 -8.39
C VAL A 374 -10.73 -11.82 -7.31
N TYR A 375 -9.91 -12.69 -6.72
CA TYR A 375 -8.81 -12.28 -5.86
C TYR A 375 -7.54 -13.07 -6.21
N SER A 376 -6.56 -12.37 -6.77
CA SER A 376 -5.26 -12.93 -7.06
C SER A 376 -4.31 -12.66 -5.88
N PRO A 377 -3.38 -13.57 -5.52
CA PRO A 377 -2.52 -13.40 -4.33
C PRO A 377 -1.78 -12.06 -4.26
N GLN A 378 -1.36 -11.52 -5.40
CA GLN A 378 -0.68 -10.23 -5.50
C GLN A 378 -1.55 -9.02 -5.11
N TYR A 379 -2.88 -9.16 -5.02
CA TYR A 379 -3.74 -8.07 -4.56
C TYR A 379 -3.45 -7.69 -3.09
N VAL A 380 -2.83 -8.59 -2.32
CA VAL A 380 -2.28 -8.28 -0.99
C VAL A 380 -1.31 -7.08 -1.03
N LEU A 381 -0.56 -6.90 -2.12
CA LEU A 381 0.39 -5.80 -2.29
C LEU A 381 -0.30 -4.43 -2.29
N TRP A 382 -1.58 -4.37 -2.68
CA TRP A 382 -2.35 -3.14 -2.67
C TRP A 382 -2.69 -2.72 -1.23
N LEU A 383 -2.85 -3.69 -0.34
CA LEU A 383 -3.24 -3.50 1.04
C LEU A 383 -2.04 -3.30 1.97
N VAL A 384 -0.91 -3.98 1.77
CA VAL A 384 0.26 -3.92 2.68
C VAL A 384 0.67 -2.50 3.06
N PRO A 385 0.96 -1.57 2.12
CA PRO A 385 1.35 -0.21 2.48
C PRO A 385 0.21 0.58 3.13
N LEU A 386 -1.04 0.35 2.70
CA LEU A 386 -2.21 1.02 3.27
C LEU A 386 -2.48 0.54 4.70
N ALA A 387 -2.35 -0.76 4.97
CA ALA A 387 -2.52 -1.36 6.29
C ALA A 387 -1.45 -0.86 7.27
N ALA A 388 -0.18 -0.81 6.83
CA ALA A 388 0.92 -0.27 7.62
C ALA A 388 0.68 1.20 8.03
N LEU A 389 0.14 2.03 7.13
CA LEU A 389 -0.19 3.43 7.41
C LEU A 389 -1.49 3.59 8.21
N ALA A 390 -2.49 2.75 7.93
CA ALA A 390 -3.79 2.78 8.61
C ALA A 390 -3.66 2.37 10.07
N ARG A 391 -2.85 1.35 10.38
CA ARG A 391 -2.73 0.81 11.73
C ARG A 391 -1.37 0.13 11.96
N PRO A 392 -0.33 0.90 12.30
CA PRO A 392 1.03 0.38 12.49
C PRO A 392 1.15 -0.39 13.82
N ARG A 393 0.56 -1.59 13.87
CA ARG A 393 0.65 -2.55 14.98
C ARG A 393 1.09 -3.91 14.47
N TRP A 394 2.23 -4.39 14.94
CA TRP A 394 2.86 -5.62 14.43
C TRP A 394 1.99 -6.85 14.65
N ARG A 395 1.43 -7.02 15.85
CA ARG A 395 0.59 -8.18 16.17
C ARG A 395 -0.51 -8.40 15.13
N ASP A 396 -1.32 -7.37 14.90
CA ASP A 396 -2.52 -7.50 14.09
C ASP A 396 -2.16 -7.56 12.60
N PHE A 397 -1.09 -6.88 12.20
CA PHE A 397 -0.50 -7.01 10.87
C PHE A 397 0.03 -8.43 10.60
N LEU A 398 0.75 -9.05 11.53
CA LEU A 398 1.30 -10.39 11.38
C LEU A 398 0.22 -11.48 11.39
N ILE A 399 -0.85 -11.33 12.19
CA ILE A 399 -2.03 -12.21 12.12
C ILE A 399 -2.61 -12.20 10.70
N TRP A 400 -2.81 -11.00 10.13
CA TRP A 400 -3.29 -10.86 8.77
C TRP A 400 -2.30 -11.43 7.73
N GLN A 401 -1.01 -11.13 7.85
CA GLN A 401 0.01 -11.68 6.95
C GLN A 401 0.04 -13.21 6.99
N ALA A 402 -0.18 -13.84 8.15
CA ALA A 402 -0.27 -15.30 8.23
C ALA A 402 -1.46 -15.84 7.43
N CYS A 403 -2.63 -15.18 7.46
CA CYS A 403 -3.78 -15.52 6.62
C CYS A 403 -3.45 -15.39 5.12
N GLU A 404 -2.75 -14.32 4.72
CA GLU A 404 -2.35 -14.09 3.33
C GLU A 404 -1.31 -15.11 2.83
N VAL A 405 -0.35 -15.49 3.68
CA VAL A 405 0.62 -16.54 3.37
C VAL A 405 -0.08 -17.90 3.24
N ALA A 406 -1.04 -18.20 4.13
CA ALA A 406 -1.84 -19.42 4.04
C ALA A 406 -2.65 -19.47 2.73
N TYR A 407 -3.23 -18.34 2.32
CA TYR A 407 -3.91 -18.24 1.03
C TYR A 407 -2.95 -18.41 -0.15
N PHE A 408 -1.81 -17.74 -0.14
CA PHE A 408 -0.77 -17.87 -1.18
C PHE A 408 -0.36 -19.33 -1.36
N LEU A 409 -0.06 -20.05 -0.28
CA LEU A 409 0.26 -21.47 -0.37
C LEU A 409 -0.95 -22.29 -0.81
N GLY A 410 -2.15 -21.96 -0.32
CA GLY A 410 -3.40 -22.64 -0.63
C GLY A 410 -3.75 -22.62 -2.11
N ILE A 411 -3.62 -21.48 -2.79
CA ILE A 411 -3.91 -21.40 -4.24
C ILE A 411 -2.91 -22.21 -5.06
N TRP A 412 -1.62 -22.17 -4.74
CA TRP A 412 -0.63 -22.94 -5.49
C TRP A 412 -0.80 -24.43 -5.26
N MET A 413 -1.05 -24.86 -4.02
CA MET A 413 -1.35 -26.26 -3.75
C MET A 413 -2.66 -26.71 -4.42
N TYR A 414 -3.67 -25.84 -4.53
CA TYR A 414 -4.90 -26.14 -5.25
C TYR A 414 -4.68 -26.28 -6.75
N LEU A 415 -3.89 -25.38 -7.35
CA LEU A 415 -3.52 -25.48 -8.76
C LEU A 415 -2.64 -26.69 -9.04
N ALA A 416 -1.74 -27.06 -8.13
CA ALA A 416 -1.00 -28.31 -8.23
C ALA A 416 -1.95 -29.52 -8.22
N TYR A 417 -3.00 -29.49 -7.38
CA TYR A 417 -3.99 -30.57 -7.30
C TYR A 417 -4.76 -30.72 -8.62
N THR A 418 -5.26 -29.62 -9.19
CA THR A 418 -6.07 -29.65 -10.41
C THR A 418 -5.26 -29.87 -11.69
N THR A 419 -3.97 -29.56 -11.70
CA THR A 419 -3.10 -29.68 -12.89
C THR A 419 -2.22 -30.94 -12.89
N SER A 420 -2.22 -31.73 -11.82
CA SER A 420 -1.41 -32.96 -11.72
C SER A 420 -2.12 -34.23 -12.23
N GLY A 421 -3.31 -34.10 -12.82
CA GLY A 421 -4.11 -35.25 -13.26
C GLY A 421 -4.45 -36.19 -12.11
N ASP A 422 -4.38 -37.50 -12.35
CA ASP A 422 -4.76 -38.52 -11.35
C ASP A 422 -3.85 -38.56 -10.12
N ALA A 423 -2.69 -37.89 -10.15
CA ALA A 423 -1.77 -37.83 -9.02
C ALA A 423 -2.29 -36.95 -7.86
N HIS A 424 -3.21 -36.03 -8.13
CA HIS A 424 -3.89 -35.18 -7.12
C HIS A 424 -2.92 -34.55 -6.10
N LYS A 425 -1.77 -34.06 -6.57
CA LYS A 425 -0.70 -33.51 -5.73
C LYS A 425 -1.09 -32.12 -5.23
N GLY A 426 -1.34 -31.97 -3.93
CA GLY A 426 -1.55 -30.66 -3.31
C GLY A 426 -2.83 -30.61 -2.48
N LEU A 427 -3.57 -29.51 -2.58
CA LEU A 427 -4.71 -29.22 -1.72
C LEU A 427 -6.02 -29.43 -2.49
N PRO A 428 -6.93 -30.30 -2.01
CA PRO A 428 -8.24 -30.45 -2.64
C PRO A 428 -9.12 -29.21 -2.42
N ALA A 429 -10.28 -29.19 -3.09
CA ALA A 429 -11.18 -28.03 -3.10
C ALA A 429 -11.61 -27.58 -1.69
N GLU A 430 -11.89 -28.51 -0.77
CA GLU A 430 -12.30 -28.18 0.60
C GLU A 430 -11.19 -27.49 1.37
N GLY A 431 -9.94 -27.95 1.20
CA GLY A 431 -8.78 -27.31 1.79
C GLY A 431 -8.56 -25.91 1.23
N TYR A 432 -8.72 -25.74 -0.08
CA TYR A 432 -8.58 -24.43 -0.71
C TYR A 432 -9.66 -23.44 -0.26
N GLN A 433 -10.90 -23.90 -0.09
CA GLN A 433 -11.98 -23.08 0.48
C GLN A 433 -11.64 -22.60 1.89
N LEU A 434 -10.99 -23.41 2.73
CA LEU A 434 -10.50 -22.94 4.03
C LEU A 434 -9.43 -21.87 3.90
N ALA A 435 -8.52 -21.98 2.93
CA ALA A 435 -7.52 -20.95 2.64
C ALA A 435 -8.16 -19.63 2.18
N ILE A 436 -9.20 -19.70 1.34
CA ILE A 436 -10.01 -18.53 0.95
C ILE A 436 -10.66 -17.90 2.19
N LEU A 437 -11.33 -18.69 3.03
CA LEU A 437 -11.98 -18.19 4.24
C LEU A 437 -10.96 -17.55 5.20
N ALA A 438 -9.77 -18.13 5.35
CA ALA A 438 -8.71 -17.56 6.18
C ALA A 438 -8.29 -16.17 5.69
N HIS A 439 -8.06 -15.99 4.38
CA HIS A 439 -7.76 -14.68 3.79
C HIS A 439 -8.90 -13.67 4.01
N LEU A 440 -10.14 -14.05 3.70
CA LEU A 440 -11.31 -13.18 3.84
C LEU A 440 -11.52 -12.72 5.29
N LEU A 441 -11.42 -13.66 6.25
CA LEU A 441 -11.56 -13.36 7.67
C LEU A 441 -10.38 -12.55 8.20
N GLY A 442 -9.16 -12.81 7.74
CA GLY A 442 -7.97 -12.02 8.10
C GLY A 442 -8.07 -10.57 7.63
N THR A 443 -8.50 -10.35 6.39
CA THR A 443 -8.72 -9.01 5.84
C THR A 443 -9.88 -8.30 6.55
N LEU A 444 -10.99 -9.00 6.79
CA LEU A 444 -12.14 -8.45 7.53
C LEU A 444 -11.75 -8.09 8.98
N TYR A 445 -10.94 -8.91 9.63
CA TYR A 445 -10.41 -8.64 10.96
C TYR A 445 -9.65 -7.30 10.98
N LEU A 446 -8.75 -7.05 10.02
CA LEU A 446 -8.08 -5.76 9.91
C LEU A 446 -9.05 -4.60 9.68
N CYS A 447 -10.04 -4.77 8.80
CA CYS A 447 -11.08 -3.75 8.59
C CYS A 447 -11.80 -3.41 9.89
N VAL A 448 -12.22 -4.42 10.66
CA VAL A 448 -12.93 -4.24 11.93
C VAL A 448 -12.08 -3.48 12.93
N VAL A 449 -10.82 -3.86 13.14
CA VAL A 449 -9.96 -3.16 14.11
C VAL A 449 -9.63 -1.73 13.67
N VAL A 450 -9.52 -1.45 12.37
CA VAL A 450 -9.38 -0.07 11.84
C VAL A 450 -10.64 0.74 12.09
N VAL A 451 -11.83 0.18 11.86
CA VAL A 451 -13.11 0.84 12.16
C VAL A 451 -13.26 1.08 13.67
N CYS A 452 -12.83 0.14 14.51
CA CYS A 452 -12.78 0.34 15.95
C CYS A 452 -11.88 1.51 16.35
N ASP A 453 -10.70 1.65 15.74
CA ASP A 453 -9.79 2.79 16.01
C ASP A 453 -10.38 4.13 15.55
N ILE A 454 -11.22 4.12 14.51
CA ILE A 454 -11.96 5.31 14.06
C ILE A 454 -13.00 5.76 15.09
N PHE A 455 -13.77 4.81 15.66
CA PHE A 455 -14.78 5.12 16.69
C PHE A 455 -14.19 5.34 18.08
N LEU A 456 -13.00 4.79 18.36
CA LEU A 456 -12.28 4.93 19.62
C LEU A 456 -10.90 5.56 19.37
N PRO A 457 -10.83 6.89 19.09
CA PRO A 457 -9.58 7.57 18.75
C PRO A 457 -8.46 7.38 19.77
N GLU A 458 -8.79 7.17 21.04
CA GLU A 458 -7.87 6.86 22.15
C GLU A 458 -7.06 5.56 21.92
N ARG A 459 -7.54 4.66 21.05
CA ARG A 459 -6.88 3.40 20.70
C ARG A 459 -5.97 3.51 19.48
N ASP A 460 -6.14 4.55 18.66
CA ASP A 460 -5.33 4.77 17.47
C ASP A 460 -3.87 5.07 17.84
N THR A 461 -2.94 4.21 17.41
CA THR A 461 -1.52 4.31 17.74
C THR A 461 -0.86 5.57 17.21
N VAL A 462 -1.31 6.04 16.06
CA VAL A 462 -0.75 7.26 15.46
C VAL A 462 -1.16 8.48 16.28
N ARG A 463 -2.40 8.50 16.78
CA ARG A 463 -2.92 9.61 17.60
C ARG A 463 -2.37 9.63 19.01
N ARG A 464 -2.06 8.46 19.58
CA ARG A 464 -1.39 8.37 20.90
C ARG A 464 -0.05 9.10 20.94
N ALA A 465 0.63 9.23 19.80
CA ALA A 465 1.88 9.99 19.68
C ALA A 465 1.66 11.52 19.60
N GLY A 466 0.41 11.99 19.59
CA GLY A 466 0.03 13.41 19.54
C GLY A 466 -0.25 13.95 18.12
N ASP A 467 -0.18 13.11 17.08
CA ASP A 467 -0.45 13.52 15.70
C ASP A 467 -1.97 13.45 15.38
N ASP A 468 -2.50 14.32 14.50
CA ASP A 468 -3.90 14.24 14.04
C ASP A 468 -4.04 13.29 12.85
N ASP A 469 -3.48 13.65 11.69
CA ASP A 469 -3.37 12.79 10.51
C ASP A 469 -2.09 13.07 9.71
N PRO A 470 -0.98 12.36 9.99
CA PRO A 470 0.27 12.53 9.23
C PRO A 470 0.14 12.24 7.74
N SER A 471 -0.87 11.46 7.34
CA SER A 471 -1.20 11.17 5.93
C SER A 471 -2.18 12.18 5.33
N GLY A 472 -2.74 13.09 6.13
CA GLY A 472 -3.89 13.94 5.78
C GLY A 472 -3.54 15.21 5.01
N GLY A 473 -2.28 15.65 5.01
CA GLY A 473 -1.82 16.76 4.19
C GLY A 473 -2.50 18.09 4.51
N VAL A 474 -3.43 18.53 3.66
CA VAL A 474 -4.26 19.74 3.92
C VAL A 474 -5.39 19.49 4.92
N LEU A 475 -5.66 18.22 5.22
CA LEU A 475 -6.62 17.77 6.22
C LEU A 475 -5.97 17.67 7.60
N ASP A 476 -4.65 17.52 7.70
CA ASP A 476 -3.97 17.40 8.99
C ASP A 476 -4.17 18.66 9.85
N GLY A 477 -4.81 18.51 11.01
CA GLY A 477 -5.16 19.61 11.91
C GLY A 477 -6.27 20.55 11.40
N ALA A 478 -6.95 20.21 10.30
CA ALA A 478 -8.04 21.03 9.79
C ALA A 478 -9.31 20.88 10.64
N GLU A 479 -10.04 21.98 10.85
CA GLU A 479 -11.37 21.94 11.47
C GLU A 479 -12.39 21.20 10.60
N ASP A 480 -13.37 20.59 11.25
CA ASP A 480 -14.48 19.93 10.57
C ASP A 480 -15.66 20.90 10.38
N VAL A 481 -16.21 20.92 9.17
CA VAL A 481 -17.34 21.76 8.75
C VAL A 481 -18.64 20.94 8.68
N HIS A 482 -18.58 19.73 8.14
CA HIS A 482 -19.74 18.85 7.98
C HIS A 482 -19.57 17.60 8.86
N VAL A 483 -20.24 17.60 10.01
CA VAL A 483 -20.28 16.48 10.96
C VAL A 483 -21.72 16.17 11.31
N TYR A 484 -22.06 14.89 11.41
CA TYR A 484 -23.41 14.43 11.73
C TYR A 484 -23.41 13.50 12.96
N GLY A 485 -24.59 13.28 13.54
CA GLY A 485 -24.77 12.37 14.68
C GLY A 485 -24.18 12.89 15.99
N ALA A 486 -23.74 11.97 16.86
CA ALA A 486 -23.18 12.30 18.18
C ALA A 486 -21.92 13.17 18.08
N ALA A 487 -21.14 13.02 17.00
CA ALA A 487 -19.94 13.82 16.77
C ALA A 487 -20.24 15.32 16.52
N ALA A 488 -21.44 15.66 16.05
CA ALA A 488 -21.86 17.06 15.84
C ALA A 488 -22.20 17.79 17.15
N ARG A 489 -22.32 17.07 18.26
CA ARG A 489 -22.67 17.61 19.58
C ARG A 489 -21.60 17.18 20.60
N PRO A 490 -20.44 17.86 20.66
CA PRO A 490 -19.45 17.57 21.69
C PRO A 490 -20.14 17.65 23.07
N PRO A 491 -19.93 16.68 23.96
CA PRO A 491 -20.59 16.67 25.25
C PRO A 491 -20.27 17.96 26.00
N ARG A 492 -21.29 18.78 26.26
CA ARG A 492 -21.22 20.06 27.01
C ARG A 492 -20.71 19.92 28.46
N HIS A 493 -20.29 18.74 28.90
CA HIS A 493 -20.03 18.40 30.30
C HIS A 493 -18.55 18.41 30.71
N ALA A 494 -17.63 18.79 29.82
CA ALA A 494 -16.28 19.18 30.23
C ALA A 494 -16.20 20.71 30.31
N MET A 495 -16.96 21.32 31.22
CA MET A 495 -16.49 22.59 31.80
C MET A 495 -15.17 22.27 32.46
N SER A 496 -14.10 22.98 32.08
CA SER A 496 -12.87 23.00 32.85
C SER A 496 -13.24 23.43 34.27
N PHE A 497 -13.20 22.50 35.21
CA PHE A 497 -13.21 22.86 36.62
C PHE A 497 -11.84 23.49 36.89
N GLU A 498 -11.78 24.83 36.85
CA GLU A 498 -10.72 25.60 37.51
C GLU A 498 -10.95 25.49 39.04
N GLY A 499 -10.77 24.29 39.56
CA GLY A 499 -10.71 24.02 41.00
C GLY A 499 -9.27 23.69 41.39
N PRO A 500 -8.80 24.08 42.59
CA PRO A 500 -7.45 23.79 43.02
C PRO A 500 -7.19 22.27 42.98
N GLN A 501 -6.15 21.86 42.25
CA GLN A 501 -5.65 20.49 42.27
C GLN A 501 -5.14 20.18 43.67
N VAL A 502 -5.78 19.24 44.36
CA VAL A 502 -5.27 18.69 45.63
C VAL A 502 -4.36 17.53 45.29
N GLU A 503 -3.04 17.71 45.45
CA GLU A 503 -2.07 16.62 45.41
C GLU A 503 -2.28 15.70 46.62
N TRP A 504 -2.75 14.48 46.37
CA TRP A 504 -2.69 13.41 47.35
C TRP A 504 -1.49 12.51 47.06
N GLY A 505 -0.50 12.55 47.96
CA GLY A 505 0.45 11.46 48.16
C GLY A 505 1.80 11.59 47.46
N SER A 506 2.56 12.65 47.75
CA SER A 506 4.04 12.53 47.71
C SER A 506 4.49 11.78 48.96
N ARG A 507 4.98 10.54 48.78
CA ARG A 507 5.77 9.87 49.81
C ARG A 507 7.19 10.39 49.74
N ASP A 508 7.54 11.12 50.77
CA ASP A 508 8.87 11.58 51.16
C ASP A 508 9.85 10.39 51.28
N PRO A 509 10.97 10.31 50.53
CA PRO A 509 12.01 9.32 50.78
C PRO A 509 13.09 9.93 51.67
N GLY A 510 12.75 10.04 52.95
CA GLY A 510 13.70 10.39 54.02
C GLY A 510 13.70 9.33 55.10
N ARG A 511 14.37 8.18 54.86
CA ARG A 511 15.08 7.35 55.85
C ARG A 511 15.74 6.13 55.22
#